data_AF-A0A9E8SFI3-F1
#
_entry.id   AF-A0A9E8SFI3-F1
#
_cell.length_a   1.000
_cell.length_b   1.000
_cell.length_c   1.000
_cell.angle_alpha   90.00
_cell.angle_beta   90.00
_cell.angle_gamma   90.00
#
_symmetry.space_group_name_H-M   'P 1'
#
loop_
_entity.id
_entity.type
_entity.pdbx_description
1 polymer ?
#
loop_
_entity_poly.entity_id
_entity_poly.type
_entity_poly.pdbx_seq_one_letter_code
_entity_poly.pdbx_strand_id
1 'polypeptide(L)'
;MEDQNYIVFDQYLQGELAAEELIAFEARLKSDARFETAFKLYKDVSSHLQHKIENETETHAFRENLKNISNTHFNKIKTPLEAPKKPKVFRLGQLAIAASVVILLGLFMFNQFSNPVYSDYNTHEPMTVIRGADGMEAVMEATKAFNSADYIKANDLLRDGT
;
A
#
# COMPACT_ATOMS: atom_id res chain seq x y z
N MET A 1 -3.99 -36.63 -13.70
CA MET A 1 -4.74 -37.62 -12.90
C MET A 1 -5.12 -38.72 -13.87
N GLU A 2 -4.76 -39.97 -13.63
CA GLU A 2 -5.47 -41.07 -14.31
C GLU A 2 -6.85 -41.13 -13.66
N ASP A 3 -7.90 -41.01 -14.48
CA ASP A 3 -9.24 -40.58 -14.08
C ASP A 3 -10.00 -41.51 -13.11
N GLN A 4 -9.36 -42.51 -12.49
CA GLN A 4 -10.02 -43.48 -11.58
C GLN A 4 -9.27 -43.78 -10.28
N ASN A 5 -8.15 -43.12 -9.98
CA ASN A 5 -7.35 -43.42 -8.78
C ASN A 5 -8.08 -43.13 -7.46
N TYR A 6 -9.12 -42.29 -7.46
CA TYR A 6 -9.85 -41.89 -6.25
C TYR A 6 -10.64 -43.04 -5.60
N ILE A 7 -11.11 -44.03 -6.38
CA ILE A 7 -11.83 -45.19 -5.84
C ILE A 7 -10.89 -46.02 -4.97
N VAL A 8 -9.69 -46.29 -5.48
CA VAL A 8 -8.66 -47.06 -4.77
C VAL A 8 -8.14 -46.28 -3.56
N PHE A 9 -8.04 -44.95 -3.64
CA PHE A 9 -7.69 -44.11 -2.49
C PHE A 9 -8.75 -44.22 -1.38
N ASP A 10 -10.03 -44.17 -1.73
CA ASP A 10 -11.14 -44.27 -0.79
C ASP A 10 -11.17 -45.66 -0.12
N GLN A 11 -11.09 -46.73 -0.91
CA GLN A 11 -11.00 -48.10 -0.41
C GLN A 11 -9.79 -48.32 0.51
N TYR A 12 -8.63 -47.74 0.18
CA TYR A 12 -7.46 -47.78 1.05
C TYR A 12 -7.72 -47.07 2.40
N LEU A 13 -8.34 -45.89 2.39
CA LEU A 13 -8.65 -45.13 3.61
C LEU A 13 -9.71 -45.82 4.48
N GLN A 14 -10.64 -46.55 3.85
CA GLN A 14 -11.70 -47.32 4.52
C GLN A 14 -11.24 -48.72 4.94
N GLY A 15 -10.05 -49.16 4.52
CA GLY A 15 -9.51 -50.49 4.84
C GLY A 15 -10.18 -51.63 4.06
N GLU A 16 -10.72 -51.36 2.88
CA GLU A 16 -11.50 -52.30 2.06
C GLU A 16 -10.67 -53.04 1.00
N LEU A 17 -9.38 -52.71 0.85
CA LEU A 17 -8.50 -53.39 -0.11
C LEU A 17 -8.15 -54.80 0.33
N ALA A 18 -8.12 -55.76 -0.60
CA ALA A 18 -7.60 -57.09 -0.35
C ALA A 18 -6.08 -57.06 -0.07
N ALA A 19 -5.54 -58.11 0.54
CA ALA A 19 -4.15 -58.16 0.96
C ALA A 19 -3.16 -57.95 -0.21
N GLU A 20 -3.45 -58.53 -1.37
CA GLU A 20 -2.65 -58.40 -2.58
C GLU A 20 -2.71 -56.98 -3.15
N GLU A 21 -3.87 -56.33 -3.08
CA GLU A 21 -4.10 -54.98 -3.57
C GLU A 21 -3.46 -53.93 -2.65
N LEU A 22 -3.49 -54.16 -1.33
CA LEU A 22 -2.82 -53.33 -0.34
C LEU A 22 -1.31 -53.30 -0.59
N ILE A 23 -0.70 -54.46 -0.82
CA ILE A 23 0.74 -54.57 -1.12
C ILE A 23 1.06 -53.81 -2.41
N ALA A 24 0.24 -53.98 -3.47
CA ALA A 24 0.43 -53.27 -4.73
C ALA A 24 0.29 -51.75 -4.57
N PHE A 25 -0.67 -51.31 -3.75
CA PHE A 25 -0.91 -49.90 -3.46
C PHE A 25 0.27 -49.27 -2.71
N GLU A 26 0.76 -49.92 -1.64
CA GLU A 26 1.91 -49.44 -0.88
C GLU A 26 3.20 -49.44 -1.70
N ALA A 27 3.38 -50.44 -2.58
CA ALA A 27 4.50 -50.46 -3.50
C ALA A 27 4.43 -49.27 -4.47
N ARG A 28 3.25 -48.99 -5.05
CA ARG A 28 3.04 -47.86 -5.96
C ARG A 28 3.23 -46.52 -5.26
N LEU A 29 2.80 -46.37 -4.00
CA LEU A 29 3.06 -45.19 -3.18
C LEU A 29 4.56 -44.90 -3.01
N LYS A 30 5.40 -45.94 -2.92
CA LYS A 30 6.86 -45.79 -2.76
C LYS A 30 7.58 -45.54 -4.10
N SER A 31 7.07 -46.09 -5.20
CA SER A 31 7.74 -46.04 -6.50
C SER A 31 7.28 -44.90 -7.40
N ASP A 32 6.06 -44.38 -7.23
CA ASP A 32 5.46 -43.34 -8.08
C ASP A 32 5.14 -42.07 -7.28
N ALA A 33 6.01 -41.07 -7.40
CA ALA A 33 5.86 -39.79 -6.70
C ALA A 33 4.58 -39.02 -7.10
N ARG A 34 4.08 -39.18 -8.33
CA ARG A 34 2.84 -38.52 -8.76
C ARG A 34 1.63 -39.18 -8.09
N PHE A 35 1.65 -40.51 -7.98
CA PHE A 35 0.62 -41.26 -7.26
C PHE A 35 0.61 -40.93 -5.76
N GLU A 36 1.78 -40.86 -5.14
CA GLU A 36 1.94 -40.44 -3.73
C GLU A 36 1.36 -39.03 -3.49
N THR A 37 1.71 -38.07 -4.36
CA THR A 37 1.23 -36.69 -4.25
C THR A 37 -0.30 -36.62 -4.40
N ALA A 38 -0.86 -37.36 -5.36
CA ALA A 38 -2.30 -37.42 -5.57
C ALA A 38 -3.03 -38.06 -4.37
N PHE A 39 -2.47 -39.12 -3.78
CA PHE A 39 -3.03 -39.75 -2.59
C PHE A 39 -3.01 -38.83 -1.37
N LYS A 40 -1.89 -38.15 -1.11
CA LYS A 40 -1.78 -37.16 -0.01
C LYS A 40 -2.82 -36.06 -0.14
N LEU A 41 -2.95 -35.48 -1.34
CA LEU A 41 -3.94 -34.44 -1.61
C LEU A 41 -5.37 -34.96 -1.36
N TYR A 42 -5.68 -36.16 -1.83
CA TYR A 42 -6.99 -36.78 -1.62
C TYR A 42 -7.28 -36.99 -0.13
N LYS A 43 -6.33 -37.58 0.62
CA LYS A 43 -6.44 -37.82 2.06
C LYS A 43 -6.66 -36.53 2.85
N ASP A 44 -5.90 -35.48 2.56
CA ASP A 44 -6.02 -34.19 3.23
C ASP A 44 -7.39 -33.55 2.98
N VAL A 45 -7.85 -33.56 1.73
CA VAL A 45 -9.18 -33.02 1.36
C VAL A 45 -10.30 -33.82 2.02
N SER A 46 -10.26 -35.16 1.96
CA SER A 46 -11.29 -36.03 2.54
C SER A 46 -11.36 -35.87 4.07
N SER A 47 -10.22 -35.82 4.76
CA SER A 47 -10.18 -35.61 6.21
C SER A 47 -10.75 -34.25 6.64
N HIS A 48 -10.42 -33.18 5.90
CA HIS A 48 -10.98 -31.85 6.16
C HIS A 48 -12.49 -31.80 5.94
N LEU A 49 -12.99 -32.49 4.91
CA LEU A 49 -14.42 -32.55 4.63
C LEU A 49 -15.18 -33.34 5.70
N GLN A 50 -14.63 -34.48 6.13
CA GLN A 50 -15.18 -35.29 7.21
C GLN A 50 -15.28 -34.47 8.50
N HIS A 51 -14.20 -33.83 8.94
CA HIS A 51 -14.21 -33.00 10.16
C HIS A 51 -15.18 -31.81 10.08
N LYS A 52 -15.40 -31.24 8.89
CA LYS A 52 -16.32 -30.12 8.71
C LYS A 52 -17.79 -30.54 8.69
N ILE A 53 -18.09 -31.71 8.12
CA ILE A 53 -19.44 -32.24 8.00
C ILE A 53 -19.89 -32.89 9.32
N GLU A 54 -19.03 -33.71 9.94
CA GLU A 54 -19.33 -34.41 11.20
C GLU A 54 -19.67 -33.42 12.32
N ASN A 55 -18.97 -32.29 12.37
CA ASN A 55 -19.16 -31.27 13.39
C ASN A 55 -20.16 -30.17 12.96
N GLU A 56 -20.88 -30.30 11.84
CA GLU A 56 -21.75 -29.23 11.35
C GLU A 56 -22.91 -28.95 12.32
N THR A 57 -23.52 -29.99 12.87
CA THR A 57 -24.61 -29.91 13.85
C THR A 57 -24.14 -29.27 15.16
N GLU A 58 -22.99 -29.72 15.68
CA GLU A 58 -22.36 -29.18 16.89
C GLU A 58 -21.92 -27.73 16.70
N THR A 59 -21.35 -27.41 15.53
CA THR A 59 -20.95 -26.04 15.15
C THR A 59 -22.18 -25.12 15.06
N HIS A 60 -23.29 -25.61 14.49
CA HIS A 60 -24.53 -24.85 14.44
C HIS A 60 -25.12 -24.63 15.84
N ALA A 61 -25.15 -25.67 16.68
CA ALA A 61 -25.61 -25.58 18.06
C ALA A 61 -24.76 -24.59 18.88
N PHE A 62 -23.43 -24.63 18.73
CA PHE A 62 -22.50 -23.70 19.37
C PHE A 62 -22.76 -22.26 18.93
N ARG A 63 -22.95 -22.01 17.62
CA ARG A 63 -23.25 -20.68 17.08
C ARG A 63 -24.57 -20.13 17.63
N GLU A 64 -25.62 -20.94 17.68
CA GLU A 64 -26.91 -20.53 18.25
C GLU A 64 -26.82 -20.26 19.76
N ASN A 65 -26.05 -21.06 20.50
CA ASN A 65 -25.80 -20.81 21.92
C ASN A 65 -25.06 -19.48 22.13
N LEU A 66 -24.00 -19.23 21.36
CA LEU A 66 -23.21 -17.99 21.43
C LEU A 66 -24.06 -16.76 21.05
N LYS A 67 -24.95 -16.89 20.05
CA LYS A 67 -25.93 -15.86 19.68
C LYS A 67 -26.93 -15.59 20.80
N ASN A 68 -27.41 -16.62 21.48
CA ASN A 68 -28.30 -16.47 22.65
C ASN A 68 -27.60 -15.75 23.81
N ILE A 69 -26.36 -16.13 24.13
CA ILE A 69 -25.54 -15.45 25.14
C ILE A 69 -25.32 -13.99 24.74
N SER A 70 -24.94 -13.75 23.49
CA SER A 70 -24.73 -12.40 22.94
C SER A 70 -25.98 -11.54 23.09
N ASN A 71 -27.15 -12.08 22.72
CA ASN A 71 -28.41 -11.37 22.82
C ASN A 71 -28.80 -11.07 24.27
N THR A 72 -28.54 -12.02 25.18
CA THR A 72 -28.92 -11.89 26.60
C THR A 72 -28.08 -10.85 27.34
N HIS A 73 -26.79 -10.75 27.02
CA HIS A 73 -25.85 -9.91 27.76
C HIS A 73 -25.45 -8.61 27.04
N PHE A 74 -25.44 -8.59 25.71
CA PHE A 74 -24.95 -7.44 24.93
C PHE A 74 -26.07 -6.67 24.22
N ASN A 75 -27.24 -7.28 23.97
CA ASN A 75 -28.38 -6.61 23.32
C ASN A 75 -29.44 -6.02 24.28
N LYS A 76 -29.20 -6.02 25.60
CA LYS A 76 -30.09 -5.37 26.59
C LYS A 76 -30.08 -3.83 26.57
N ILE A 77 -29.36 -3.19 25.65
CA ILE A 77 -29.47 -1.73 25.41
C ILE A 77 -30.45 -1.48 24.25
N LYS A 78 -31.71 -1.90 24.40
CA LYS A 78 -32.82 -1.54 23.50
C LYS A 78 -34.15 -1.41 24.24
N THR A 79 -34.16 -0.72 25.38
CA THR A 79 -35.38 0.02 25.73
C THR A 79 -35.47 1.22 24.79
N PRO A 80 -36.60 1.47 24.10
CA PRO A 80 -36.83 2.75 23.46
C PRO A 80 -37.09 3.79 24.57
N LEU A 81 -36.02 4.20 25.25
CA LEU A 81 -35.96 5.55 25.78
C LEU A 81 -36.08 6.43 24.53
N GLU A 82 -37.04 7.36 24.54
CA GLU A 82 -37.29 8.34 23.48
C GLU A 82 -36.03 8.60 22.68
N ALA A 83 -36.03 8.24 21.39
CA ALA A 83 -34.83 8.30 20.57
C ALA A 83 -34.23 9.72 20.74
N PRO A 84 -33.05 9.87 21.39
CA PRO A 84 -32.49 11.18 21.56
C PRO A 84 -32.29 11.72 20.16
N LYS A 85 -32.90 12.87 19.84
CA LYS A 85 -32.68 13.56 18.57
C LYS A 85 -31.17 13.65 18.41
N LYS A 86 -30.62 12.81 17.54
CA LYS A 86 -29.17 12.70 17.37
C LYS A 86 -28.69 14.11 17.04
N PRO A 87 -27.86 14.75 17.88
CA PRO A 87 -27.34 16.05 17.51
C PRO A 87 -26.66 15.87 16.16
N LYS A 88 -26.98 16.75 15.21
CA LYS A 88 -26.34 16.79 13.90
C LYS A 88 -24.89 17.21 14.16
N VAL A 89 -24.06 16.26 14.61
CA VAL A 89 -22.67 16.51 14.95
C VAL A 89 -21.98 16.90 13.67
N PHE A 90 -21.64 18.18 13.60
CA PHE A 90 -20.88 18.73 12.50
C PHE A 90 -19.53 18.01 12.51
N ARG A 91 -19.26 17.23 11.46
CA ARG A 91 -18.09 16.36 11.40
C ARG A 91 -16.87 17.19 11.04
N LEU A 92 -16.44 18.07 11.95
CA LEU A 92 -15.27 18.93 11.81
C LEU A 92 -14.03 18.12 11.41
N GLY A 93 -13.89 16.88 11.92
CA GLY A 93 -12.82 15.97 11.50
C GLY A 93 -12.88 15.59 10.02
N GLN A 94 -14.07 15.38 9.45
CA GLN A 94 -14.21 15.11 8.00
C GLN A 94 -13.89 16.34 7.15
N LEU A 95 -14.24 17.54 7.63
CA LEU A 95 -13.88 18.78 6.97
C LEU A 95 -12.37 19.06 7.06
N ALA A 96 -11.73 18.75 8.19
CA ALA A 96 -10.29 18.86 8.34
C ALA A 96 -9.54 17.91 7.39
N ILE A 97 -10.04 16.67 7.23
CA ILE A 97 -9.50 15.71 6.25
C ILE A 97 -9.70 16.21 4.81
N ALA A 98 -10.88 16.76 4.48
CA ALA A 98 -11.12 17.31 3.15
C ALA A 98 -10.21 18.53 2.89
N ALA A 99 -10.04 19.43 3.87
CA ALA A 99 -9.19 20.59 3.76
C ALA A 99 -7.71 20.22 3.59
N SER A 100 -7.22 19.19 4.29
CA SER A 100 -5.82 18.74 4.13
C SER A 100 -5.56 18.18 2.74
N VAL A 101 -6.49 17.41 2.17
CA VAL A 101 -6.40 16.91 0.79
C VAL A 101 -6.39 18.07 -0.21
N VAL A 102 -7.26 19.07 -0.04
CA VAL A 102 -7.31 20.26 -0.91
C VAL A 102 -5.99 21.06 -0.85
N ILE A 103 -5.43 21.25 0.34
CA ILE A 103 -4.14 21.94 0.51
C ILE A 103 -3.02 21.18 -0.20
N LEU A 104 -2.94 19.86 -0.04
CA LEU A 104 -1.91 19.03 -0.69
C LEU A 104 -2.02 19.09 -2.22
N LEU A 105 -3.23 18.98 -2.76
CA LEU A 105 -3.46 19.10 -4.19
C LEU A 105 -3.13 20.51 -4.72
N GLY A 106 -3.48 21.54 -3.95
CA GLY A 106 -3.16 22.94 -4.29
C GLY A 106 -1.66 23.19 -4.36
N LEU A 107 -0.89 22.72 -3.38
CA LEU A 107 0.57 22.84 -3.39
C LEU A 107 1.20 22.08 -4.56
N PHE A 108 0.72 20.87 -4.84
CA PHE A 108 1.25 20.04 -5.92
C PHE A 108 0.96 20.65 -7.29
N MET A 109 -0.28 21.07 -7.54
CA MET A 109 -0.65 21.71 -8.81
C MET A 109 0.04 23.06 -8.98
N PHE A 110 0.07 23.92 -7.96
CA PHE A 110 0.70 25.24 -8.09
C PHE A 110 2.19 25.17 -8.43
N ASN A 111 2.92 24.20 -7.86
CA ASN A 111 4.33 24.00 -8.17
C ASN A 111 4.54 23.47 -9.60
N GLN A 112 3.70 22.51 -10.03
CA GLN A 112 3.85 21.84 -11.33
C GLN A 112 3.48 22.72 -12.55
N PHE A 113 2.67 23.78 -12.37
CA PHE A 113 2.31 24.71 -13.45
C PHE A 113 3.26 25.91 -13.59
N SER A 114 4.37 25.93 -12.84
CA SER A 114 5.42 26.93 -13.01
C SER A 114 6.28 26.55 -14.21
N ASN A 115 6.45 27.45 -15.18
CA ASN A 115 7.45 27.30 -16.25
C ASN A 115 8.67 28.15 -15.86
N PRO A 116 9.59 27.65 -15.02
CA PRO A 116 10.69 28.47 -14.57
C PRO A 116 11.59 28.84 -15.75
N VAL A 117 11.96 30.11 -15.83
CA VAL A 117 12.88 30.65 -16.83
C VAL A 117 14.25 30.91 -16.20
N TYR A 118 15.30 31.00 -17.02
CA TYR A 118 16.66 31.23 -16.52
C TYR A 118 16.75 32.43 -15.57
N SER A 119 16.01 33.50 -15.82
CA SER A 119 15.96 34.69 -14.96
C SER A 119 15.47 34.42 -13.54
N ASP A 120 14.68 33.38 -13.29
CA ASP A 120 14.15 33.05 -11.96
C ASP A 120 15.24 32.53 -11.01
N TYR A 121 16.35 32.05 -11.57
CA TYR A 121 17.49 31.50 -10.81
C TYR A 121 18.81 32.24 -11.08
N ASN A 122 18.81 33.22 -11.97
CA ASN A 122 19.98 33.99 -12.34
C ASN A 122 20.33 35.07 -11.31
N THR A 123 20.30 34.70 -10.03
CA THR A 123 20.77 35.55 -8.93
C THR A 123 22.29 35.43 -8.86
N HIS A 124 22.99 36.53 -9.10
CA HIS A 124 24.44 36.61 -8.93
C HIS A 124 24.77 37.30 -7.62
N GLU A 125 25.81 36.83 -6.96
CA GLU A 125 26.38 37.57 -5.84
C GLU A 125 26.97 38.90 -6.34
N PRO A 126 26.94 39.97 -5.53
CA PRO A 126 27.57 41.22 -5.89
C PRO A 126 29.05 41.01 -6.19
N MET A 127 29.48 41.48 -7.36
CA MET A 127 30.88 41.46 -7.74
C MET A 127 31.67 42.40 -6.81
N THR A 128 32.78 41.91 -6.28
CA THR A 128 33.73 42.69 -5.49
C THR A 128 35.10 42.69 -6.17
N VAL A 129 35.75 43.84 -6.16
CA VAL A 129 37.09 43.99 -6.75
C VAL A 129 38.09 44.11 -5.60
N ILE A 130 39.04 43.16 -5.50
CA ILE A 130 39.98 43.05 -4.37
C ILE A 130 41.39 43.60 -4.71
N ARG A 131 41.60 44.21 -5.89
CA ARG A 131 42.93 44.69 -6.30
C ARG A 131 43.07 46.21 -6.18
N GLY A 132 44.25 46.66 -5.70
CA GLY A 132 44.56 48.03 -5.27
C GLY A 132 44.34 49.14 -6.29
N ALA A 133 44.14 50.35 -5.75
CA ALA A 133 43.27 51.41 -6.26
C ALA A 133 43.81 52.29 -7.43
N ASP A 134 44.93 51.97 -8.06
CA ASP A 134 45.49 52.86 -9.09
C ASP A 134 45.13 52.40 -10.51
N GLY A 135 44.39 53.25 -11.23
CA GLY A 135 44.03 53.05 -12.64
C GLY A 135 42.79 52.17 -12.91
N MET A 136 41.99 51.84 -11.89
CA MET A 136 40.84 50.93 -12.01
C MET A 136 39.46 51.61 -11.99
N GLU A 137 39.36 52.90 -12.32
CA GLU A 137 38.10 53.65 -12.25
C GLU A 137 37.00 53.05 -13.15
N ALA A 138 37.34 52.68 -14.39
CA ALA A 138 36.42 52.00 -15.31
C ALA A 138 35.94 50.64 -14.77
N VAL A 139 36.83 49.88 -14.12
CA VAL A 139 36.49 48.58 -13.52
C VAL A 139 35.60 48.76 -12.29
N MET A 140 35.84 49.77 -11.47
CA MET A 140 34.99 50.12 -10.33
C MET A 140 33.60 50.59 -10.77
N GLU A 141 33.50 51.40 -11.82
CA GLU A 141 32.22 51.85 -12.36
C GLU A 141 31.45 50.69 -13.02
N ALA A 142 32.14 49.83 -13.77
CA ALA A 142 31.55 48.63 -14.35
C ALA A 142 31.03 47.69 -13.25
N THR A 143 31.76 47.55 -12.15
CA THR A 143 31.33 46.75 -10.99
C THR A 143 30.07 47.32 -10.35
N LYS A 144 29.98 48.65 -10.19
CA LYS A 144 28.77 49.30 -9.69
C LYS A 144 27.58 49.07 -10.62
N ALA A 145 27.78 49.23 -11.93
CA ALA A 145 26.75 49.00 -12.94
C ALA A 145 26.27 47.54 -12.96
N PHE A 146 27.19 46.58 -12.86
CA PHE A 146 26.88 45.14 -12.77
C PHE A 146 26.06 44.82 -11.51
N ASN A 147 26.49 45.34 -10.36
CA ASN A 147 25.79 45.14 -9.08
C ASN A 147 24.42 45.84 -9.03
N SER A 148 24.20 46.88 -9.85
CA SER A 148 22.89 47.51 -10.05
C SER A 148 22.06 46.89 -11.18
N ALA A 149 22.47 45.74 -11.71
CA ALA A 149 21.84 45.02 -12.83
C ALA A 149 21.81 45.79 -14.18
N ASP A 150 22.63 46.84 -14.34
CA ASP A 150 22.81 47.54 -15.61
C ASP A 150 23.93 46.87 -16.41
N TYR A 151 23.62 45.69 -16.95
CA TYR A 151 24.59 44.84 -17.63
C TYR A 151 25.10 45.43 -18.95
N ILE A 152 24.29 46.25 -19.62
CA ILE A 152 24.69 46.93 -20.86
C ILE A 152 25.77 47.96 -20.54
N LYS A 153 25.50 48.85 -19.55
CA LYS A 153 26.48 49.85 -19.13
C LYS A 153 27.75 49.20 -18.58
N ALA A 154 27.62 48.13 -17.80
CA ALA A 154 28.77 47.39 -17.29
C ALA A 154 29.63 46.80 -18.43
N ASN A 155 28.99 46.20 -19.44
CA ASN A 155 29.67 45.63 -20.59
C ASN A 155 30.38 46.71 -21.43
N ASP A 156 29.75 47.85 -21.67
CA ASP A 156 30.37 48.96 -22.41
C ASP A 156 31.58 49.53 -21.68
N LEU A 157 31.48 49.75 -20.36
CA LEU A 157 32.61 50.22 -19.54
C LEU A 157 33.81 49.27 -19.54
N LEU A 158 33.57 47.95 -19.58
CA LEU A 158 34.64 46.95 -19.67
C LEU A 158 35.22 46.84 -21.09
N ARG A 159 34.41 47.07 -22.11
CA ARG A 159 34.82 47.01 -23.53
C ARG A 159 35.64 48.22 -23.95
N ASP A 160 35.31 49.39 -23.42
CA ASP A 160 35.97 50.66 -23.76
C ASP A 160 37.19 50.95 -22.85
N GLY A 161 37.35 50.20 -21.75
CA GLY A 161 38.41 50.36 -20.74
C GLY A 161 39.64 49.44 -20.89
N THR A 162 39.74 48.65 -21.97
CA THR A 162 40.90 47.81 -22.33
C THR A 162 41.63 48.35 -23.54
#